data_AF-A0ABD2NJD6-F1
#
_entry.id   AF-A0ABD2NJD6-F1
#
_cell.length_a   1.000
_cell.length_b   1.000
_cell.length_c   1.000
_cell.angle_alpha   90.00
_cell.angle_beta   90.00
_cell.angle_gamma   90.00
#
_symmetry.space_group_name_H-M   'P 1'
#
loop_
_entity.id
_entity.type
_entity.pdbx_description
1 polymer ?
#
loop_
_entity_poly.entity_id
_entity_poly.type
_entity_poly.pdbx_seq_one_letter_code
_entity_poly.pdbx_strand_id
1 'polypeptide(L)'
;MVKMLFSENLQGKIGHDAILSRQEAELRLLELMRRCLISKVKCDKEYAVALSAVATQGLKIDKSDELCGSAISNSWKVMMEELDNSGKLIKQNAESVEAKVLDALNTLYAEKKRIRKLYQEDYTKIQQQLTNERQALGKRGGHALVNHRRQL
;
A
#
# COMPACT_ATOMS: atom_id res chain seq x y z
N MET A 1 23.14 11.22 -13.91
CA MET A 1 22.28 11.54 -12.75
C MET A 1 21.17 12.45 -13.24
N VAL A 2 19.98 11.91 -13.51
CA VAL A 2 18.83 12.65 -14.06
C VAL A 2 18.19 13.43 -12.92
N LYS A 3 18.60 14.68 -12.73
CA LYS A 3 17.86 15.64 -11.90
C LYS A 3 16.64 16.02 -12.72
N MET A 4 15.57 15.25 -12.56
CA MET A 4 14.28 15.50 -13.20
C MET A 4 13.89 16.95 -12.86
N LEU A 5 13.78 17.78 -13.90
CA LEU A 5 13.27 19.16 -13.87
C LEU A 5 11.80 19.15 -13.39
N PHE A 6 11.61 18.91 -12.09
CA PHE A 6 10.31 18.71 -11.46
C PHE A 6 9.47 19.99 -11.46
N SER A 7 10.10 21.17 -11.52
CA SER A 7 9.39 22.45 -11.49
C SER A 7 9.12 23.04 -12.87
N GLU A 8 9.96 22.79 -13.89
CA GLU A 8 9.80 23.46 -15.20
C GLU A 8 8.83 22.73 -16.13
N ASN A 9 8.80 21.39 -16.10
CA ASN A 9 7.91 20.59 -16.96
C ASN A 9 6.52 20.32 -16.36
N LEU A 10 6.30 20.67 -15.09
CA LEU A 10 5.03 20.46 -14.38
C LEU A 10 4.23 21.75 -14.17
N GLN A 11 4.74 22.90 -14.60
CA GLN A 11 4.02 24.16 -14.56
C GLN A 11 2.89 24.16 -15.59
N GLY A 12 1.72 23.67 -15.18
CA GLY A 12 0.49 23.69 -15.98
C GLY A 12 -0.27 22.37 -15.94
N LYS A 13 -1.29 22.29 -16.80
CA LYS A 13 -2.27 21.21 -16.81
C LYS A 13 -1.64 19.82 -17.00
N ILE A 14 -0.65 19.69 -17.89
CA ILE A 14 0.02 18.41 -18.18
C ILE A 14 0.74 17.87 -16.94
N GLY A 15 1.43 18.74 -16.20
CA GLY A 15 2.08 18.38 -14.95
C GLY A 15 1.07 17.94 -13.88
N HIS A 16 0.00 18.71 -13.73
CA HIS A 16 -1.08 18.36 -12.81
C HIS A 16 -1.66 16.98 -13.11
N ASP A 17 -2.00 16.71 -14.37
CA ASP A 17 -2.57 15.44 -14.81
C ASP A 17 -1.59 14.27 -14.58
N ALA A 18 -0.30 14.48 -14.84
CA ALA A 18 0.75 13.48 -14.57
C ALA A 18 0.88 13.14 -13.08
N ILE A 19 0.84 14.14 -12.19
CA ILE A 19 0.85 13.92 -10.72
C ILE A 19 -0.38 13.12 -10.30
N LEU A 20 -1.57 13.50 -10.77
CA LEU A 20 -2.81 12.80 -10.41
C LEU A 20 -2.81 11.36 -10.89
N SER A 21 -2.33 11.10 -12.11
CA SER A 21 -2.18 9.76 -12.66
C SER A 21 -1.22 8.90 -11.83
N ARG A 22 -0.09 9.47 -11.42
CA ARG A 22 0.88 8.79 -10.55
C ARG A 22 0.28 8.47 -9.17
N GLN A 23 -0.38 9.42 -8.54
CA GLN A 23 -1.03 9.20 -7.23
C GLN A 23 -2.14 8.13 -7.31
N GLU A 24 -2.89 8.09 -8.41
CA GLU A 24 -3.90 7.06 -8.67
C GLU A 24 -3.24 5.67 -8.82
N ALA A 25 -2.14 5.58 -9.55
CA ALA A 25 -1.38 4.33 -9.67
C ALA A 25 -0.84 3.84 -8.31
N GLU A 26 -0.35 4.74 -7.47
CA GLU A 26 0.09 4.42 -6.11
C GLU A 26 -1.07 3.88 -5.25
N LEU A 27 -2.24 4.51 -5.30
CA LEU A 27 -3.43 4.03 -4.56
C LEU A 27 -3.85 2.63 -5.03
N ARG A 28 -3.83 2.37 -6.35
CA ARG A 28 -4.13 1.04 -6.91
C ARG A 28 -3.12 -0.01 -6.46
N LEU A 29 -1.83 0.35 -6.42
CA LEU A 29 -0.78 -0.54 -5.93
C LEU A 29 -1.00 -0.89 -4.46
N LEU A 30 -1.27 0.10 -3.60
CA LEU A 30 -1.53 -0.13 -2.18
C LEU A 30 -2.75 -1.05 -1.97
N GLU A 31 -3.81 -0.87 -2.76
CA GLU A 31 -4.99 -1.73 -2.70
C GLU A 31 -4.72 -3.16 -3.21
N LEU A 32 -3.87 -3.32 -4.23
CA LEU A 32 -3.40 -4.63 -4.69
C LEU A 32 -2.56 -5.33 -3.63
N MET A 33 -1.61 -4.62 -3.02
CA MET A 33 -0.77 -5.14 -1.93
C MET A 33 -1.64 -5.59 -0.75
N ARG A 34 -2.66 -4.81 -0.39
CA ARG A 34 -3.60 -5.14 0.68
C ARG A 34 -4.32 -6.47 0.40
N ARG A 35 -4.90 -6.62 -0.80
CA ARG A 35 -5.58 -7.87 -1.19
C ARG A 35 -4.63 -9.06 -1.20
N CYS A 36 -3.41 -8.88 -1.69
CA CYS A 36 -2.38 -9.92 -1.70
C CYS A 36 -2.04 -10.37 -0.28
N LEU A 37 -1.79 -9.42 0.63
CA LEU A 37 -1.47 -9.70 2.04
C LEU A 37 -2.62 -10.40 2.76
N ILE A 38 -3.86 -9.98 2.55
CA ILE A 38 -5.04 -10.66 3.13
C ILE A 38 -5.10 -12.12 2.67
N SER A 39 -4.92 -12.37 1.36
CA SER A 39 -4.90 -13.74 0.83
C SER A 39 -3.75 -14.56 1.44
N LYS A 40 -2.55 -13.97 1.51
CA LYS A 40 -1.37 -14.63 2.06
C LYS A 40 -1.55 -14.98 3.54
N VAL A 41 -2.05 -14.05 4.36
CA VAL A 41 -2.34 -14.29 5.78
C VAL A 41 -3.33 -15.43 5.95
N LYS A 42 -4.38 -15.47 5.14
CA LYS A 42 -5.35 -16.57 5.16
C LYS A 42 -4.69 -17.91 4.86
N CYS A 43 -3.95 -17.99 3.76
CA CYS A 43 -3.25 -19.22 3.36
C CYS A 43 -2.23 -19.67 4.41
N ASP A 44 -1.46 -18.75 5.01
CA ASP A 44 -0.49 -19.08 6.04
C ASP A 44 -1.16 -19.65 7.30
N LYS A 45 -2.31 -19.09 7.72
CA LYS A 45 -3.08 -19.60 8.86
C LYS A 45 -3.63 -20.99 8.59
N GLU A 46 -4.19 -21.22 7.39
CA GLU A 46 -4.68 -22.54 6.96
C GLU A 46 -3.53 -23.56 6.89
N TYR A 47 -2.39 -23.16 6.35
CA TYR A 47 -1.19 -24.00 6.27
C TYR A 47 -0.64 -24.36 7.66
N ALA A 48 -0.57 -23.41 8.58
CA ALA A 48 -0.16 -23.65 9.96
C ALA A 48 -1.07 -24.67 10.66
N VAL A 49 -2.40 -24.57 10.46
CA VAL A 49 -3.36 -25.55 10.99
C VAL A 49 -3.11 -26.94 10.39
N ALA A 50 -2.86 -27.03 9.09
CA ALA A 50 -2.54 -28.30 8.44
C ALA A 50 -1.25 -28.92 9.00
N LEU A 51 -0.20 -28.12 9.23
CA LEU A 51 1.05 -28.59 9.83
C LEU A 51 0.84 -29.15 11.24
N SER A 52 0.11 -28.43 12.10
CA SER A 52 -0.21 -28.93 13.45
C SER A 52 -1.05 -30.20 13.42
N ALA A 53 -1.97 -30.34 12.45
CA ALA A 53 -2.74 -31.57 12.28
C ALA A 53 -1.84 -32.75 11.88
N VAL A 54 -0.93 -32.55 10.93
CA VAL A 54 0.06 -33.58 10.51
C VAL A 54 0.96 -33.97 11.68
N ALA A 55 1.50 -33.00 12.43
CA ALA A 55 2.32 -33.27 13.60
C ALA A 55 1.55 -34.08 14.66
N THR A 56 0.31 -33.70 14.95
CA THR A 56 -0.56 -34.40 15.90
C THR A 56 -0.86 -35.83 15.44
N GLN A 57 -1.13 -36.03 14.15
CA GLN A 57 -1.38 -37.36 13.61
C GLN A 57 -0.12 -38.22 13.62
N GLY A 58 1.04 -37.64 13.26
CA GLY A 58 2.33 -38.32 13.28
C GLY A 58 2.77 -38.76 14.68
N LEU A 59 2.40 -38.00 15.72
CA LEU A 59 2.61 -38.39 17.12
C LEU A 59 1.72 -39.56 17.58
N LYS A 60 0.59 -39.80 16.90
CA LYS A 60 -0.31 -40.92 17.18
C LYS A 60 0.05 -42.20 16.42
N ILE A 61 1.01 -42.16 15.49
CA ILE A 61 1.43 -43.35 14.75
C ILE A 61 2.01 -44.33 15.77
N ASP A 62 1.32 -45.47 15.88
CA ASP A 62 1.54 -46.47 16.90
C ASP A 62 2.98 -47.01 16.79
N LYS A 63 3.70 -46.91 17.90
CA LYS A 63 5.05 -47.45 18.00
C LYS A 63 4.83 -48.92 18.29
N SER A 64 5.00 -49.79 17.29
CA SER A 64 5.22 -51.22 17.52
C SER A 64 6.14 -51.37 18.74
N ASP A 65 5.82 -52.29 19.65
CA ASP A 65 6.61 -52.54 20.88
C ASP A 65 8.12 -52.68 20.55
N GLU A 66 8.45 -53.14 19.34
CA GLU A 66 9.81 -53.27 18.80
C GLU A 66 10.58 -51.94 18.65
N LEU A 67 9.88 -50.81 18.44
CA LEU A 67 10.48 -49.50 18.21
C LEU A 67 10.43 -48.60 19.46
N CYS A 68 9.76 -49.04 20.53
CA CYS A 68 9.67 -48.28 21.77
C CYS A 68 11.07 -48.06 22.37
N GLY A 69 11.41 -46.81 22.71
CA GLY A 69 12.73 -46.44 23.24
C GLY A 69 13.88 -46.41 22.21
N SER A 70 13.63 -46.76 20.94
CA SER A 70 14.66 -46.70 19.89
C SER A 70 15.03 -45.25 19.52
N ALA A 71 16.26 -45.06 19.03
CA ALA A 71 16.72 -43.78 18.50
C ALA A 71 15.82 -43.27 17.35
N ILE A 72 15.31 -44.18 16.52
CA ILE A 72 14.39 -43.85 15.42
C ILE A 72 13.09 -43.25 15.97
N SER A 73 12.53 -43.87 17.00
CA SER A 73 11.29 -43.45 17.66
C SER A 73 11.42 -42.09 18.35
N ASN A 74 12.59 -41.81 18.91
CA ASN A 74 12.91 -40.50 19.49
C ASN A 74 13.09 -39.43 18.41
N SER A 75 13.85 -39.72 17.34
CA SER A 75 14.03 -38.78 16.22
C SER A 75 12.71 -38.45 15.52
N TRP A 76 11.82 -39.44 15.34
CA TRP A 76 10.48 -39.20 14.80
C TRP A 76 9.66 -38.25 15.67
N LYS A 77 9.66 -38.47 16.99
CA LYS A 77 8.97 -37.60 17.95
C LYS A 77 9.47 -36.16 17.85
N VAL A 78 10.80 -35.97 17.90
CA VAL A 78 11.43 -34.64 17.77
C VAL A 78 11.04 -33.99 16.45
N MET A 79 11.07 -34.73 15.34
CA MET A 79 10.68 -34.21 14.03
C MET A 79 9.22 -33.73 13.99
N MET A 80 8.29 -34.45 14.64
CA MET A 80 6.89 -34.01 14.74
C MET A 80 6.73 -32.79 15.65
N GLU A 81 7.47 -32.70 16.75
CA GLU A 81 7.48 -31.53 17.64
C GLU A 81 8.02 -30.29 16.92
N GLU A 82 9.09 -30.41 16.14
CA GLU A 82 9.64 -29.34 15.31
C GLU A 82 8.69 -28.91 14.19
N LEU A 83 7.94 -29.86 13.61
CA LEU A 83 6.90 -29.56 12.62
C LEU A 83 5.75 -28.74 13.22
N ASP A 84 5.30 -29.08 14.42
CA ASP A 84 4.27 -28.31 15.14
C ASP A 84 4.79 -26.92 15.53
N ASN A 85 6.03 -26.83 16.01
CA ASN A 85 6.67 -25.56 16.32
C ASN A 85 6.77 -24.65 15.09
N SER A 86 7.13 -25.21 13.93
CA SER A 86 7.15 -24.49 12.66
C SER A 86 5.75 -23.96 12.28
N GLY A 87 4.70 -24.77 12.46
CA GLY A 87 3.31 -24.34 12.28
C GLY A 87 2.94 -23.15 13.17
N LYS A 88 3.30 -23.20 14.47
CA LYS A 88 3.06 -22.09 15.41
C LYS A 88 3.77 -20.81 15.00
N LEU A 89 5.03 -20.88 14.56
CA LEU A 89 5.80 -19.72 14.09
C LEU A 89 5.18 -19.10 12.83
N ILE A 90 4.72 -19.92 11.88
CA ILE A 90 4.03 -19.45 10.68
C ILE A 90 2.74 -18.72 11.05
N LYS A 91 1.95 -19.29 11.96
CA LYS A 91 0.71 -18.66 12.45
C LYS A 91 0.99 -17.31 13.11
N GLN A 92 1.96 -17.25 14.02
CA GLN A 92 2.35 -16.00 14.70
C GLN A 92 2.84 -14.93 13.70
N ASN A 93 3.60 -15.34 12.69
CA ASN A 93 4.03 -14.44 11.62
C ASN A 93 2.82 -13.90 10.82
N ALA A 94 1.87 -14.75 10.46
CA ALA A 94 0.65 -14.34 9.77
C ALA A 94 -0.18 -13.35 10.59
N GLU A 95 -0.34 -13.59 11.89
CA GLU A 95 -1.00 -12.68 12.82
C GLU A 95 -0.25 -11.34 12.96
N SER A 96 1.08 -11.36 13.01
CA SER A 96 1.90 -10.14 13.04
C SER A 96 1.79 -9.33 11.74
N VAL A 97 1.77 -9.99 10.58
CA VAL A 97 1.54 -9.33 9.29
C VAL A 97 0.16 -8.67 9.26
N GLU A 98 -0.87 -9.36 9.74
CA GLU A 98 -2.21 -8.82 9.82
C GLU A 98 -2.32 -7.62 10.77
N ALA A 99 -1.76 -7.73 11.98
CA ALA A 99 -1.87 -6.68 12.99
C ALA A 99 -1.03 -5.44 12.67
N LYS A 100 0.16 -5.61 12.07
CA LYS A 100 1.12 -4.51 11.89
C LYS A 100 1.17 -4.02 10.45
N VAL A 101 1.33 -4.93 9.50
CA VAL A 101 1.59 -4.56 8.10
C VAL A 101 0.30 -4.13 7.41
N LEU A 102 -0.79 -4.89 7.56
CA LEU A 102 -2.08 -4.50 6.99
C LEU A 102 -2.61 -3.20 7.62
N ASP A 103 -2.45 -3.01 8.93
CA ASP A 103 -2.84 -1.76 9.60
C ASP A 103 -2.05 -0.57 9.05
N ALA A 104 -0.71 -0.64 9.03
CA ALA A 104 0.13 0.41 8.46
C ALA A 104 -0.21 0.70 6.99
N LEU A 105 -0.55 -0.33 6.21
CA LEU A 105 -0.95 -0.18 4.81
C LEU A 105 -2.30 0.54 4.68
N ASN A 106 -3.27 0.23 5.54
CA ASN A 106 -4.57 0.92 5.59
C ASN A 106 -4.38 2.40 5.97
N THR A 107 -3.56 2.70 6.98
CA THR A 107 -3.22 4.07 7.37
C THR A 107 -2.59 4.83 6.21
N LEU A 108 -1.59 4.23 5.55
CA LEU A 108 -0.90 4.84 4.41
C LEU A 108 -1.85 5.10 3.24
N TYR A 109 -2.73 4.15 2.94
CA TYR A 109 -3.74 4.31 1.90
C TYR A 109 -4.68 5.49 2.18
N ALA A 110 -5.20 5.58 3.41
CA ALA A 110 -6.08 6.67 3.82
C ALA A 110 -5.37 8.04 3.74
N GLU A 111 -4.13 8.11 4.24
CA GLU A 111 -3.30 9.32 4.20
C GLU A 111 -3.01 9.76 2.77
N LYS A 112 -2.61 8.84 1.87
CA LYS A 112 -2.39 9.13 0.45
C LYS A 112 -3.65 9.62 -0.25
N LYS A 113 -4.81 9.02 0.05
CA LYS A 113 -6.10 9.44 -0.51
C LYS A 113 -6.47 10.85 -0.04
N ARG A 114 -6.23 11.17 1.23
CA ARG A 114 -6.42 12.51 1.82
C ARG A 114 -5.51 13.54 1.17
N ILE A 115 -4.22 13.25 1.06
CA ILE A 115 -3.22 14.15 0.43
C ILE A 115 -3.57 14.42 -1.04
N ARG A 116 -3.98 13.41 -1.80
CA ARG A 116 -4.42 13.57 -3.20
C ARG A 116 -5.61 14.54 -3.30
N LYS A 117 -6.60 14.40 -2.41
CA LYS A 117 -7.76 15.30 -2.39
C LYS A 117 -7.35 16.74 -2.09
N LEU A 118 -6.53 16.95 -1.05
CA LEU A 118 -6.02 18.27 -0.68
C LEU A 118 -5.26 18.92 -1.84
N TYR A 119 -4.38 18.17 -2.51
CA TYR A 119 -3.65 18.64 -3.69
C TYR A 119 -4.58 19.10 -4.82
N GLN A 120 -5.67 18.38 -5.09
CA GLN A 120 -6.66 18.76 -6.11
C GLN A 120 -7.40 20.05 -5.73
N GLU A 121 -7.76 20.20 -4.45
CA GLU A 121 -8.42 21.40 -3.92
C GLU A 121 -7.50 22.62 -4.05
N ASP A 122 -6.24 22.48 -3.63
CA ASP A 122 -5.23 23.54 -3.71
C ASP A 122 -4.96 23.95 -5.16
N TYR A 123 -4.79 22.98 -6.06
CA TYR A 123 -4.59 23.26 -7.48
C TYR A 123 -5.79 24.03 -8.07
N THR A 124 -7.01 23.59 -7.77
CA THR A 124 -8.24 24.26 -8.24
C THR A 124 -8.34 25.69 -7.72
N LYS A 125 -8.02 25.91 -6.44
CA LYS A 125 -8.01 27.23 -5.81
C LYS A 125 -7.02 28.17 -6.49
N ILE A 126 -5.80 27.71 -6.76
CA ILE A 126 -4.77 28.50 -7.44
C ILE A 126 -5.19 28.82 -8.88
N GLN A 127 -5.73 27.86 -9.63
CA GLN A 127 -6.20 28.09 -10.99
C GLN A 127 -7.34 29.12 -11.05
N GLN A 128 -8.25 29.09 -10.09
CA GLN A 128 -9.33 30.07 -10.00
C GLN A 128 -8.79 31.48 -9.72
N GLN A 129 -7.84 31.61 -8.78
CA GLN A 129 -7.19 32.89 -8.48
C GLN A 129 -6.47 33.47 -9.70
N LEU A 130 -5.67 32.66 -10.39
CA LEU A 130 -4.97 33.05 -11.62
C LEU A 130 -5.94 33.48 -12.73
N THR A 131 -7.05 32.77 -12.88
CA THR A 131 -8.08 33.11 -13.88
C THR A 131 -8.72 34.47 -13.57
N ASN A 132 -9.06 34.70 -12.30
CA ASN A 132 -9.64 35.97 -11.85
C ASN A 132 -8.68 37.15 -12.07
N GLU A 133 -7.39 36.98 -11.74
CA GLU A 133 -6.36 38.00 -11.95
C GLU A 133 -6.16 38.31 -13.44
N ARG A 134 -6.08 37.28 -14.29
CA ARG A 134 -5.97 37.44 -15.76
C ARG A 134 -7.15 38.23 -16.33
N GLN A 135 -8.38 37.93 -15.88
CA GLN A 135 -9.57 38.68 -16.28
C GLN A 135 -9.53 40.14 -15.81
N ALA A 136 -9.09 40.38 -14.57
CA ALA A 136 -8.98 41.73 -14.03
C ALA A 136 -7.92 42.58 -14.76
N LEU A 137 -6.80 41.97 -15.17
CA LEU A 137 -5.77 42.62 -16.00
C LEU A 137 -6.29 42.94 -17.41
N GLY A 138 -7.01 42.00 -18.04
CA GLY A 138 -7.63 42.22 -19.35
C GLY A 138 -8.61 43.40 -19.34
N LYS A 139 -9.45 43.52 -18.30
CA LYS A 139 -10.35 44.66 -18.13
C LYS A 139 -9.59 45.98 -17.97
N ARG A 140 -8.56 46.01 -17.13
CA ARG A 140 -7.73 47.21 -16.91
C ARG A 140 -7.00 47.67 -18.18
N GLY A 141 -6.45 46.74 -18.94
CA GLY A 141 -5.83 47.03 -20.25
C GLY A 141 -6.83 47.59 -21.26
N GLY A 142 -8.04 47.04 -21.33
CA GLY A 142 -9.12 47.57 -22.16
C GLY A 142 -9.52 49.00 -21.80
N HIS A 143 -9.67 49.30 -20.51
CA HIS A 143 -9.96 50.67 -20.06
C HIS A 143 -8.84 51.66 -20.39
N ALA A 144 -7.57 51.26 -20.25
CA ALA A 144 -6.43 52.11 -20.60
C ALA A 144 -6.40 52.46 -22.10
N LEU A 145 -6.68 51.49 -22.98
CA LEU A 145 -6.74 51.69 -24.43
C LEU A 145 -7.89 52.61 -24.86
N VAL A 146 -9.06 52.46 -24.24
CA VAL A 146 -10.22 53.32 -24.50
C VAL A 146 -9.95 54.76 -24.04
N ASN A 147 -9.31 54.94 -22.89
CA ASN A 147 -8.96 56.26 -22.38
C ASN A 147 -7.90 56.95 -23.25
N HIS A 148 -6.88 56.21 -23.71
CA HIS A 148 -5.87 56.77 -24.62
C HIS A 148 -6.48 57.20 -25.96
N ARG A 149 -7.40 56.42 -26.54
CA ARG A 149 -8.08 56.75 -27.80
C ARG A 149 -9.03 57.97 -27.68
N ARG A 150 -9.52 58.30 -26.48
CA ARG A 150 -10.33 59.52 -26.25
C ARG A 150 -9.51 60.80 -26.10
N GLN A 151 -8.20 60.68 -25.90
CA GLN A 151 -7.28 61.82 -25.70
C GLN A 151 -6.53 62.21 -26.98
N LEU A 152 -6.74 61.48 -28.08
CA LEU A 152 -6.28 61.77 -29.44
C LEU A 152 -7.46 62.30 -30.26
#